data_AF-A0A6A5V539-F1
#
_entry.id   AF-A0A6A5V539-F1
#
_cell.length_a   1.000
_cell.length_b   1.000
_cell.length_c   1.000
_cell.angle_alpha   90.00
_cell.angle_beta   90.00
_cell.angle_gamma   90.00
#
_symmetry.space_group_name_H-M   'P 1'
#
loop_
_entity.id
_entity.type
_entity.pdbx_description
1 polymer ?
#
loop_
_entity_poly.entity_id
_entity_poly.type
_entity_poly.pdbx_seq_one_letter_code
_entity_poly.pdbx_strand_id
1 'polypeptide(L)' 'ESTIDLVLASAELAEDLMRCRIHGTDHGSDHSAIETTFDVHTPPQRDERRPLFKNAL' A
#
# COMPACT_ATOMS: atom_id res chain seq x y z
N GLU A 1 11.68 0.35 22.28
CA GLU A 1 12.15 0.14 20.90
C GLU A 1 11.29 1.02 19.99
N SER A 2 11.86 1.66 18.97
CA SER A 2 11.13 2.49 18.01
C SER A 2 11.37 1.92 16.63
N THR A 3 10.31 1.73 15.85
CA THR A 3 10.37 1.29 14.45
C THR A 3 10.45 2.50 13.50
N ILE A 4 10.94 2.28 12.27
CA ILE A 4 11.02 3.30 11.21
C ILE A 4 10.26 2.78 10.01
N ASP A 5 9.23 3.53 9.60
CA ASP A 5 8.41 3.23 8.44
C ASP A 5 8.54 4.38 7.43
N LEU A 6 8.81 4.05 6.16
CA LEU A 6 9.08 5.04 5.11
C LEU A 6 8.41 4.62 3.80
N VAL A 7 7.99 5.61 3.01
CA VAL A 7 7.55 5.45 1.63
C VAL A 7 8.48 6.26 0.74
N LEU A 8 9.10 5.58 -0.24
CA LEU A 8 9.99 6.20 -1.22
C LEU A 8 9.30 6.25 -2.57
N ALA A 9 9.32 7.42 -3.22
CA ALA A 9 8.79 7.65 -4.55
C ALA A 9 9.87 8.28 -5.44
N SER A 10 9.73 8.13 -6.76
CA SER A 10 10.53 8.92 -7.70
C SER A 10 10.18 10.41 -7.57
N ALA A 11 11.08 11.28 -8.01
CA ALA A 11 10.82 12.72 -8.00
C ALA A 11 9.54 13.08 -8.77
N GLU A 12 9.34 12.47 -9.95
CA GLU A 12 8.15 12.64 -10.77
C GLU A 12 6.87 12.19 -10.03
N LEU A 13 6.87 10.99 -9.45
CA LEU A 13 5.67 10.47 -8.75
C LEU A 13 5.37 11.25 -7.46
N ALA A 14 6.38 11.86 -6.83
CA ALA A 14 6.18 12.69 -5.66
C ALA A 14 5.41 13.99 -5.97
N GLU A 15 5.42 14.47 -7.22
CA GLU A 15 4.61 15.61 -7.66
C GLU A 15 3.11 15.30 -7.62
N ASP A 16 2.74 14.03 -7.81
CA ASP A 16 1.34 13.56 -7.80
C ASP A 16 0.86 13.12 -6.40
N LEU A 17 1.63 13.38 -5.33
CA LEU A 17 1.29 12.94 -3.97
C LEU A 17 0.07 13.70 -3.43
N MET A 18 -1.02 12.98 -3.18
CA MET A 18 -2.24 13.52 -2.56
C MET A 18 -2.27 13.34 -1.04
N ARG A 19 -1.69 12.24 -0.54
CA ARG A 19 -1.69 11.92 0.90
C ARG A 19 -0.54 10.98 1.24
N CYS A 20 0.08 11.22 2.40
CA CYS A 20 0.94 10.25 3.09
C CYS A 20 0.67 10.37 4.60
N ARG A 21 0.19 9.30 5.22
CA ARG A 21 -0.16 9.29 6.66
C ARG A 21 -0.05 7.90 7.25
N ILE A 22 0.05 7.79 8.57
CA ILE A 22 -0.20 6.53 9.26
C ILE A 22 -1.66 6.13 9.01
N HIS A 23 -1.85 4.89 8.56
CA HIS A 23 -3.15 4.28 8.35
C HIS A 23 -3.84 4.10 9.70
N GLY A 24 -5.14 4.39 9.77
CA GLY A 24 -5.87 4.43 11.04
C GLY A 24 -6.15 3.06 11.66
N THR A 25 -5.93 1.99 10.91
CA THR A 25 -6.18 0.61 11.37
C THR A 25 -4.94 0.04 12.02
N ASP A 26 -5.08 -0.41 13.26
CA ASP A 26 -4.06 -1.21 13.94
C ASP A 26 -4.13 -2.67 13.44
N HIS A 27 -3.01 -3.17 12.95
CA HIS A 27 -2.87 -4.52 12.42
C HIS A 27 -2.18 -5.48 13.39
N GLY A 28 -1.80 -5.02 14.59
CA GLY A 28 -1.14 -5.84 15.62
C GLY A 28 0.34 -6.14 15.37
N SER A 29 0.96 -5.41 14.43
CA SER A 29 2.42 -5.37 14.26
C SER A 29 2.99 -4.21 15.08
N ASP A 30 4.26 -4.33 15.46
CA ASP A 30 5.11 -3.26 15.97
C ASP A 30 5.45 -2.17 14.94
N HIS A 31 5.11 -2.38 13.67
CA HIS A 31 5.16 -1.38 12.60
C HIS A 31 3.82 -0.69 12.39
N SER A 32 3.87 0.59 11.99
CA SER A 32 2.69 1.35 11.62
C SER A 32 2.48 1.30 10.11
N ALA A 33 1.31 0.85 9.66
CA ALA A 33 0.98 0.91 8.25
C ALA A 33 0.93 2.37 7.77
N ILE A 34 1.52 2.66 6.60
CA ILE A 34 1.46 3.98 5.96
C ILE A 34 0.47 3.90 4.79
N GLU A 35 -0.52 4.79 4.80
CA GLU A 35 -1.39 5.06 3.68
C GLU A 35 -0.79 6.17 2.81
N THR A 36 -0.58 5.86 1.54
CA THR A 36 -0.13 6.82 0.53
C THR A 36 -1.09 6.83 -0.65
N THR A 37 -1.46 8.01 -1.12
CA THR A 37 -2.36 8.18 -2.28
C THR A 37 -1.69 9.11 -3.28
N PHE A 38 -1.67 8.71 -4.54
CA PHE A 38 -1.15 9.48 -5.67
C PHE A 38 -2.27 9.74 -6.67
N ASP A 39 -2.28 10.91 -7.30
CA ASP A 39 -3.22 11.25 -8.38
C ASP A 39 -2.67 10.80 -9.74
N VAL A 40 -2.62 9.48 -9.95
CA VAL A 40 -2.07 8.89 -11.17
C VAL A 40 -3.03 7.90 -11.82
N HIS A 41 -2.98 7.85 -13.16
CA HIS A 41 -3.68 6.80 -13.91
C HIS A 41 -2.93 5.47 -13.78
N THR A 42 -3.53 4.51 -13.10
CA THR A 42 -3.03 3.14 -13.09
C THR A 42 -3.67 2.35 -14.23
N PRO A 43 -2.90 1.59 -15.02
CA PRO A 43 -3.50 0.68 -16.00
C PRO A 43 -4.38 -0.33 -15.26
N PRO A 44 -5.50 -0.78 -15.87
CA PRO A 44 -6.36 -1.76 -15.24
C PRO A 44 -5.53 -2.99 -14.86
N GLN A 45 -5.58 -3.37 -13.59
CA GLN A 45 -5.00 -4.64 -13.17
C GLN A 45 -5.65 -5.74 -14.00
N ARG A 46 -4.84 -6.56 -14.68
CA ARG A 46 -5.37 -7.80 -15.26
C ARG A 46 -5.92 -8.61 -14.10
N ASP A 47 -7.22 -8.87 -14.13
CA ASP A 47 -7.84 -9.91 -13.32
C ASP A 47 -7.26 -11.26 -13.76
N GLU A 48 -6.03 -11.55 -13.36
CA GLU A 48 -5.57 -12.92 -13.25
C GLU A 48 -6.39 -13.52 -12.11
N ARG A 49 -7.56 -14.08 -12.48
CA ARG A 49 -8.47 -14.77 -11.59
C ARG A 49 -7.64 -15.61 -10.63
N ARG A 50 -7.56 -15.18 -9.37
CA ARG A 50 -6.88 -15.96 -8.33
C ARG A 50 -7.54 -17.33 -8.33
N PRO A 51 -6.81 -18.43 -8.56
CA PRO A 51 -7.41 -19.75 -8.50
C PRO A 51 -8.00 -19.90 -7.10
N LEU A 52 -9.31 -20.15 -7.03
CA LEU A 52 -9.96 -20.49 -5.78
C LEU A 52 -9.26 -21.74 -5.25
N PHE A 53 -8.63 -21.67 -4.08
CA PHE A 53 -8.12 -22.84 -3.39
C PHE A 53 -9.33 -23.69 -3.00
N LYS A 54 -9.72 -24.62 -3.88
CA LYS A 54 -10.92 -25.44 -3.68
C LYS A 54 -10.78 -26.47 -2.57
N ASN A 55 -9.56 -26.69 -2.04
CA ASN A 55 -9.30 -27.69 -1.01
C ASN A 55 -8.26 -27.17 -0.02
N ALA A 56 -8.70 -26.42 0.99
CA ALA A 56 -8.01 -26.40 2.27
C ALA A 56 -8.73 -27.44 3.14
N LEU A 57 -8.14 -28.64 3.21
CA LEU A 57 -8.53 -29.72 4.11
C LEU A 57 -7.56 -29.71 5.29
#